data_AF-A0AAD4DXX0-F1
#
_entry.id   AF-A0AAD4DXX0-F1
#
_cell.length_a   1.000
_cell.length_b   1.000
_cell.length_c   1.000
_cell.angle_alpha   90.00
_cell.angle_beta   90.00
_cell.angle_gamma   90.00
#
_symmetry.space_group_name_H-M   'P 1'
#
loop_
_entity.id
_entity.type
_entity.pdbx_description
1 polymer ?
#
loop_
_entity_poly.entity_id
_entity_poly.type
_entity_poly.pdbx_seq_one_letter_code
_entity_poly.pdbx_strand_id
1 'polypeptide(L)'
;MNLTFVLQLQAVCALAGFYVGEQYSVPWATTDVPAELQMQIFPFVEDALANLRQAPDTNYGTINFLELLQLLRGYFWQVIAAIHESFPDSAPLKRLQVIQSSEAKMFLQQWPRAREALEATAQSDLAISSSFGEAATQSAFVSLANSQRQSDTTINTILSHCNWLL
;
A
#
# COMPACT_ATOMS: atom_id res chain seq x y z
N MET A 1 -17.91 -6.25 1.62
CA MET A 1 -16.84 -5.44 0.99
C MET A 1 -17.50 -4.21 0.40
N ASN A 2 -17.19 -3.01 0.91
CA ASN A 2 -17.97 -1.79 0.64
C ASN A 2 -17.45 -1.14 -0.66
N LEU A 3 -18.21 -1.24 -1.75
CA LEU A 3 -17.80 -0.81 -3.10
C LEU A 3 -17.33 0.66 -3.17
N THR A 4 -17.85 1.52 -2.30
CA THR A 4 -17.51 2.94 -2.25
C THR A 4 -16.04 3.18 -1.86
N PHE A 5 -15.48 2.35 -0.98
CA PHE A 5 -14.09 2.48 -0.52
C PHE A 5 -13.09 2.07 -1.63
N VAL A 6 -13.44 1.06 -2.43
CA VAL A 6 -12.60 0.54 -3.52
C VAL A 6 -12.49 1.55 -4.67
N LEU A 7 -13.59 2.21 -5.03
CA LEU A 7 -13.62 3.26 -6.06
C LEU A 7 -12.81 4.50 -5.66
N GLN A 8 -12.83 4.88 -4.37
CA GLN A 8 -12.05 6.01 -3.86
C GLN A 8 -10.55 5.74 -3.89
N LEU A 9 -10.12 4.53 -3.48
CA LEU A 9 -8.71 4.16 -3.49
C LEU A 9 -8.11 4.16 -4.90
N GLN A 10 -8.83 3.60 -5.88
CA GLN A 10 -8.39 3.59 -7.28
C GLN A 10 -8.22 5.00 -7.86
N ALA A 11 -9.15 5.91 -7.55
CA ALA A 11 -9.06 7.30 -7.97
C ALA A 11 -7.87 8.03 -7.31
N VAL A 12 -7.60 7.76 -6.02
CA VAL A 12 -6.45 8.32 -5.30
C VAL A 12 -5.13 7.80 -5.89
N CYS A 13 -5.03 6.49 -6.19
CA CYS A 13 -3.86 5.92 -6.86
C CYS A 13 -3.63 6.54 -8.24
N ALA A 14 -4.68 6.71 -9.04
CA ALA A 14 -4.61 7.37 -10.34
C ALA A 14 -4.06 8.79 -10.23
N LEU A 15 -4.57 9.55 -9.26
CA LEU A 15 -4.19 10.95 -9.03
C LEU A 15 -2.74 11.09 -8.55
N ALA A 16 -2.24 10.09 -7.82
CA ALA A 16 -0.85 10.00 -7.41
C ALA A 16 0.10 9.48 -8.52
N GLY A 17 -0.42 9.23 -9.74
CA GLY A 17 0.37 8.82 -10.90
C GLY A 17 0.59 7.31 -11.03
N PHE A 18 -0.10 6.50 -10.23
CA PHE A 18 -0.05 5.03 -10.31
C PHE A 18 -1.07 4.49 -11.33
N TYR A 19 -0.76 3.36 -11.99
CA TYR A 19 -1.67 2.76 -12.96
C TYR A 19 -2.90 2.15 -12.30
N VAL A 20 -4.09 2.56 -12.72
CA VAL A 20 -5.33 2.01 -12.15
C VAL A 20 -5.52 0.56 -12.59
N GLY A 21 -5.64 -0.36 -11.63
CA GLY A 21 -5.81 -1.80 -11.88
C GLY A 21 -4.61 -2.65 -11.48
N GLU A 22 -3.46 -2.03 -11.19
CA GLU A 22 -2.31 -2.71 -10.59
C GLU A 22 -2.39 -2.65 -9.05
N GLN A 23 -1.97 -3.73 -8.39
CA GLN A 23 -1.80 -3.73 -6.94
C GLN A 23 -0.47 -3.08 -6.59
N TYR A 24 -0.52 -1.84 -6.13
CA TYR A 24 0.63 -1.17 -5.54
C TYR A 24 0.66 -1.44 -4.05
N SER A 25 1.70 -2.15 -3.63
CA SER A 25 2.06 -2.27 -2.23
C SER A 25 3.43 -1.67 -2.04
N VAL A 26 3.60 -0.94 -0.95
CA VAL A 26 4.89 -0.43 -0.50
C VAL A 26 5.13 -1.05 0.88
N PRO A 27 5.50 -2.35 0.96
CA PRO A 27 5.53 -3.09 2.22
C PRO A 27 6.50 -2.48 3.24
N TRP A 28 7.57 -1.85 2.75
CA TRP A 28 8.53 -1.16 3.60
C TRP A 28 7.97 0.10 4.28
N ALA A 29 6.87 0.67 3.76
CA ALA A 29 6.17 1.78 4.41
C ALA A 29 5.35 1.33 5.65
N THR A 30 5.30 0.02 5.92
CA THR A 30 4.71 -0.54 7.15
C THR A 30 5.76 -1.01 8.15
N THR A 31 7.05 -0.73 7.93
CA THR A 31 8.09 -1.03 8.92
C THR A 31 7.87 -0.20 10.17
N ASP A 32 7.83 -0.86 11.32
CA ASP A 32 7.66 -0.19 12.61
C ASP A 32 8.84 0.72 12.91
N VAL A 33 8.52 1.96 13.28
CA VAL A 33 9.51 2.95 13.72
C VAL A 33 9.30 3.19 15.21
N PRO A 34 10.33 3.03 16.08
CA PRO A 34 10.20 3.29 17.51
C PRO A 34 9.67 4.69 17.80
N ALA A 35 8.76 4.83 18.77
CA ALA A 35 8.09 6.09 19.07
C ALA A 35 9.09 7.19 19.48
N GLU A 36 10.15 6.82 20.21
CA GLU A 36 11.24 7.68 20.62
C GLU A 36 11.99 8.26 19.42
N LEU A 37 12.14 7.45 18.37
CA LEU A 37 12.76 7.89 17.12
C LEU A 37 11.83 8.83 16.36
N GLN A 38 10.54 8.51 16.28
CA GLN A 38 9.53 9.34 15.61
C GLN A 38 9.50 10.76 16.19
N MET A 39 9.59 10.92 17.51
CA MET A 39 9.59 12.23 18.17
C MET A 39 10.80 13.12 17.81
N GLN A 40 11.89 12.56 17.25
CA GLN A 40 13.02 13.36 16.78
C GLN A 40 12.68 14.18 15.52
N ILE A 41 11.63 13.78 14.79
CA ILE A 41 11.17 14.47 13.58
C ILE A 41 10.06 15.46 13.97
N PHE A 42 10.31 16.74 13.72
CA PHE A 42 9.43 17.85 14.12
C PHE A 42 9.11 17.89 15.64
N PRO A 43 10.13 17.94 16.53
CA PRO A 43 9.91 17.88 17.98
C PRO A 43 9.15 19.09 18.55
N PHE A 44 9.01 20.17 17.78
CA PHE A 44 8.28 21.37 18.19
C PHE A 44 6.76 21.21 18.15
N VAL A 45 6.26 20.16 17.50
CA VAL A 45 4.83 20.01 17.19
C VAL A 45 4.00 19.82 18.45
N GLU A 46 4.54 19.13 19.45
CA GLU A 46 3.93 18.83 20.75
C GLU A 46 3.58 20.13 21.48
N ASP A 47 4.59 20.98 21.66
CA ASP A 47 4.44 22.26 22.33
C ASP A 47 3.56 23.21 21.52
N ALA A 48 3.70 23.21 20.20
CA ALA A 48 2.87 24.02 19.32
C ALA A 48 1.38 23.64 19.40
N LEU A 49 1.06 22.35 19.39
CA LEU A 49 -0.30 21.85 19.54
C LEU A 49 -0.86 22.12 20.94
N ALA A 50 -0.07 21.94 21.98
CA ALA A 50 -0.47 22.24 23.35
C ALA A 50 -0.85 23.72 23.50
N ASN A 51 -0.04 24.63 22.95
CA ASN A 51 -0.29 26.06 22.98
C ASN A 51 -1.52 26.46 22.13
N LEU A 52 -1.66 25.91 20.92
CA LEU A 52 -2.77 26.23 20.03
C LEU A 52 -4.12 25.75 20.58
N ARG A 53 -4.16 24.63 21.29
CA ARG A 53 -5.40 24.11 21.91
C ARG A 53 -5.86 24.92 23.12
N GLN A 54 -4.98 25.69 23.73
CA GLN A 54 -5.29 26.59 24.85
C GLN A 54 -5.64 28.01 24.38
N ALA A 55 -5.44 28.32 23.10
CA ALA A 55 -5.73 29.64 22.55
C ALA A 55 -7.25 29.88 22.43
N PRO A 56 -7.73 31.11 22.68
CA PRO A 56 -9.15 31.45 22.57
C PRO A 56 -9.66 31.40 21.11
N ASP A 57 -8.78 31.64 20.13
CA ASP A 57 -9.10 31.59 18.70
C ASP A 57 -8.34 30.45 18.01
N THR A 58 -8.95 29.27 18.02
CA THR A 58 -8.34 28.05 17.47
C THR A 58 -8.30 28.06 15.94
N ASN A 59 -7.10 28.09 15.36
CA ASN A 59 -6.90 27.84 13.93
C ASN A 59 -6.86 26.33 13.65
N TYR A 60 -8.02 25.74 13.37
CA TYR A 60 -8.16 24.30 13.08
C TYR A 60 -7.31 23.83 11.88
N GLY A 61 -7.09 24.68 10.88
CA GLY A 61 -6.23 24.34 9.74
C GLY A 61 -4.78 24.09 10.17
N THR A 62 -4.28 24.91 11.10
CA THR A 62 -2.92 24.75 11.66
C THR A 62 -2.84 23.50 12.54
N ILE A 63 -3.85 23.24 13.37
CA ILE A 63 -3.90 22.02 14.19
C ILE A 63 -3.90 20.77 13.31
N ASN A 64 -4.77 20.71 12.30
CA ASN A 64 -4.85 19.57 11.40
C ASN A 64 -3.53 19.33 10.66
N PHE A 65 -2.85 20.40 10.24
CA PHE A 65 -1.53 20.30 9.61
C PHE A 65 -0.47 19.74 10.56
N LEU A 66 -0.43 20.23 11.80
CA LEU A 66 0.52 19.77 12.82
C LEU A 66 0.24 18.31 13.23
N GLU A 67 -1.03 17.92 13.38
CA GLU A 67 -1.43 16.53 13.62
C GLU A 67 -1.04 15.62 12.44
N LEU A 68 -1.20 16.09 11.20
CA LEU A 68 -0.71 15.38 10.02
C LEU A 68 0.81 15.19 10.06
N LEU A 69 1.58 16.19 10.49
CA LEU A 69 3.03 16.03 10.66
C LEU A 69 3.36 14.95 11.68
N GLN A 70 2.63 14.86 12.80
CA GLN A 70 2.84 13.78 13.78
C GLN A 70 2.56 12.41 13.17
N LEU A 71 1.46 12.27 12.43
CA LEU A 71 1.10 11.01 11.76
C LEU A 71 2.13 10.58 10.71
N LEU A 72 2.77 11.53 10.03
CA LEU A 72 3.75 11.25 8.99
C LEU A 72 5.16 10.96 9.52
N ARG A 73 5.45 11.10 10.83
CA ARG A 73 6.81 10.91 11.38
C ARG A 73 7.40 9.54 11.08
N GLY A 74 6.62 8.47 11.26
CA GLY A 74 7.05 7.12 10.91
C GLY A 74 7.41 7.03 9.43
N TYR A 75 6.58 7.60 8.56
CA TYR A 75 6.82 7.63 7.12
C TYR A 75 8.10 8.39 6.74
N PHE A 76 8.36 9.55 7.37
CA PHE A 76 9.61 10.28 7.15
C PHE A 76 10.84 9.45 7.51
N TRP A 77 10.80 8.68 8.60
CA TRP A 77 11.89 7.79 8.97
C TRP A 77 12.11 6.64 7.99
N GLN A 78 11.03 6.03 7.50
CA GLN A 78 11.09 4.99 6.47
C GLN A 78 11.71 5.53 5.18
N VAL A 79 11.33 6.74 4.76
CA VAL A 79 11.92 7.42 3.58
C VAL A 79 13.40 7.73 3.80
N ILE A 80 13.77 8.27 4.97
CA ILE A 80 15.18 8.52 5.33
C ILE A 80 15.98 7.23 5.25
N ALA A 81 15.44 6.12 5.76
CA ALA A 81 16.12 4.84 5.75
C ALA A 81 16.29 4.27 4.34
N ALA A 82 15.25 4.33 3.50
CA ALA A 82 15.32 3.92 2.09
C ALA A 82 16.35 4.76 1.30
N ILE A 83 16.39 6.07 1.53
CA ILE A 83 17.39 6.96 0.90
C ILE A 83 18.79 6.64 1.44
N HIS A 84 18.95 6.36 2.74
CA HIS A 84 20.23 6.01 3.33
C HIS A 84 20.78 4.68 2.80
N GLU A 85 19.91 3.68 2.62
CA GLU A 85 20.26 2.41 2.00
C GLU A 85 20.74 2.59 0.56
N SER A 86 20.04 3.40 -0.23
CA SER A 86 20.35 3.62 -1.65
C SER A 86 21.50 4.61 -1.88
N PHE A 87 21.62 5.62 -1.02
CA PHE A 87 22.51 6.78 -1.16
C PHE A 87 23.08 7.20 0.21
N PRO A 88 23.94 6.37 0.83
CA PRO A 88 24.47 6.62 2.18
C PRO A 88 25.25 7.94 2.27
N ASP A 89 25.86 8.38 1.18
CA ASP A 89 26.67 9.59 1.11
C ASP A 89 25.91 10.87 0.72
N SER A 90 24.59 10.80 0.58
CA SER A 90 23.80 11.92 0.09
C SER A 90 23.91 13.16 0.99
N ALA A 91 24.09 14.33 0.36
CA ALA A 91 24.22 15.60 1.05
C ALA A 91 23.01 15.97 1.94
N PRO A 92 21.75 15.67 1.55
CA PRO A 92 20.59 15.88 2.42
C PRO A 92 20.67 15.09 3.72
N LEU A 93 21.08 13.82 3.69
CA LEU A 93 21.22 13.01 4.89
C LEU A 93 22.30 13.55 5.82
N LYS A 94 23.45 13.96 5.27
CA LYS A 94 24.55 14.55 6.07
C LYS A 94 24.14 15.81 6.85
N ARG A 95 23.12 16.54 6.38
CA ARG A 95 22.59 17.74 7.05
C ARG A 95 21.59 17.43 8.16
N LEU A 96 21.00 16.24 8.16
CA LEU A 96 20.06 15.83 9.20
C LEU A 96 20.84 15.51 10.48
N GLN A 97 20.64 16.28 11.54
CA GLN A 97 21.29 16.00 12.82
C GLN A 97 20.69 14.77 13.51
N VAL A 98 19.40 14.50 13.27
CA VAL A 98 18.65 13.38 13.87
C VAL A 98 19.24 12.01 13.54
N ILE A 99 19.88 11.85 12.36
CA ILE A 99 20.50 10.58 11.97
C ILE A 99 21.82 10.29 12.69
N GLN A 100 22.37 11.27 13.40
CA GLN A 100 23.63 11.11 14.13
C GLN A 100 23.45 10.41 15.49
N SER A 101 22.21 10.35 16.00
CA SER A 101 21.86 9.69 17.25
C SER A 101 22.19 8.19 17.21
N SER A 102 22.46 7.60 18.38
CA SER A 102 22.72 6.16 18.50
C SER A 102 21.54 5.33 18.03
N GLU A 103 20.33 5.77 18.38
CA GLU A 103 19.08 5.10 18.08
C GLU A 103 18.81 5.12 16.58
N ALA A 104 19.04 6.26 15.92
CA ALA A 104 18.90 6.37 14.47
C ALA A 104 19.90 5.48 13.73
N LYS A 105 21.15 5.45 14.17
CA LYS A 105 22.17 4.56 13.56
C LYS A 105 21.79 3.10 13.70
N MET A 106 21.30 2.67 14.86
CA MET A 106 20.82 1.29 15.06
C MET A 106 19.64 0.98 14.15
N PHE A 107 18.66 1.88 14.06
CA PHE A 107 17.51 1.73 13.18
C PHE A 107 17.95 1.59 11.71
N LEU A 108 18.81 2.49 11.22
CA LEU A 108 19.33 2.48 9.85
C LEU A 108 20.16 1.22 9.54
N GLN A 109 20.87 0.66 10.52
CA GLN A 109 21.61 -0.60 10.36
C GLN A 109 20.69 -1.82 10.29
N GLN A 110 19.57 -1.81 11.02
CA GLN A 110 18.59 -2.90 11.04
C GLN A 110 17.61 -2.83 9.87
N TRP A 111 17.41 -1.64 9.30
CA TRP A 111 16.47 -1.35 8.24
C TRP A 111 16.49 -2.35 7.07
N PRO A 112 17.64 -2.66 6.43
CA PRO A 112 17.64 -3.54 5.25
C PRO A 112 17.01 -4.91 5.55
N ARG A 113 17.32 -5.48 6.73
CA ARG A 113 16.76 -6.78 7.14
C ARG A 113 15.27 -6.71 7.42
N ALA A 114 14.83 -5.65 8.09
CA ALA A 114 13.40 -5.44 8.39
C ALA A 114 12.59 -5.24 7.10
N ARG A 115 13.14 -4.47 6.16
CA ARG A 115 12.58 -4.23 4.83
C ARG A 115 12.44 -5.54 4.04
N GLU A 116 13.52 -6.30 3.91
CA GLU A 116 13.55 -7.57 3.18
C GLU A 116 12.57 -8.60 3.75
N ALA A 117 12.44 -8.68 5.08
CA ALA A 117 11.50 -9.59 5.72
C ALA A 117 10.04 -9.25 5.34
N LEU A 118 9.68 -7.95 5.36
CA LEU A 118 8.33 -7.49 5.00
C LEU A 118 8.03 -7.65 3.52
N GLU A 119 9.01 -7.38 2.65
CA GLU A 119 8.86 -7.59 1.22
C GLU A 119 8.70 -9.08 0.88
N ALA A 120 9.46 -9.97 1.55
CA ALA A 120 9.31 -11.41 1.38
C ALA A 120 7.90 -11.90 1.79
N THR A 121 7.37 -11.40 2.90
CA THR A 121 5.98 -11.70 3.32
C THR A 121 4.97 -11.18 2.31
N ALA A 122 5.09 -9.91 1.88
CA ALA A 122 4.17 -9.33 0.92
C ALA A 122 4.20 -10.05 -0.44
N GLN A 123 5.37 -10.51 -0.88
CA GLN A 123 5.51 -11.25 -2.13
C GLN A 123 4.92 -12.67 -2.05
N SER A 124 5.01 -13.31 -0.87
CA SER A 124 4.28 -14.55 -0.59
C SER A 124 2.77 -14.34 -0.66
N ASP A 125 2.25 -13.28 -0.03
CA ASP A 125 0.82 -12.98 -0.03
C ASP A 125 0.28 -12.64 -1.44
N LEU A 126 1.06 -11.90 -2.23
CA LEU A 126 0.76 -11.62 -3.63
C LEU A 126 0.69 -12.92 -4.44
N ALA A 127 1.67 -13.82 -4.30
CA ALA A 127 1.68 -15.10 -5.00
C ALA A 127 0.48 -15.99 -4.64
N ILE A 128 0.06 -15.97 -3.38
CA ILE A 128 -1.16 -16.67 -2.94
C ILE A 128 -2.37 -16.03 -3.61
N SER A 129 -2.51 -14.71 -3.55
CA SER A 129 -3.66 -13.99 -4.12
C SER A 129 -3.79 -14.16 -5.64
N SER A 130 -2.67 -14.16 -6.37
CA SER A 130 -2.66 -14.37 -7.83
C SER A 130 -3.05 -15.80 -8.18
N SER A 131 -2.62 -16.79 -7.39
CA SER A 131 -3.01 -18.20 -7.58
C SER A 131 -4.52 -18.43 -7.40
N PHE A 132 -5.14 -17.75 -6.43
CA PHE A 132 -6.59 -17.79 -6.22
C PHE A 132 -7.36 -17.05 -7.32
N GLY A 133 -6.85 -15.91 -7.79
CA GLY A 133 -7.42 -15.16 -8.90
C GLY A 133 -7.39 -15.96 -10.21
N GLU A 134 -6.28 -16.61 -10.52
CA GLU A 134 -6.17 -17.48 -11.69
C GLU A 134 -7.08 -18.72 -11.57
N ALA A 135 -7.12 -19.38 -10.42
CA ALA A 135 -7.97 -20.56 -10.23
C ALA A 135 -9.47 -20.24 -10.37
N ALA A 136 -9.93 -19.11 -9.82
CA ALA A 136 -11.31 -18.65 -9.98
C ALA A 136 -11.62 -18.28 -11.44
N THR A 137 -10.70 -17.60 -12.11
CA THR A 137 -10.84 -17.19 -13.52
C THR A 137 -10.84 -18.41 -14.45
N GLN A 138 -9.93 -19.38 -14.24
CA GLN A 138 -9.90 -20.65 -14.96
C GLN A 138 -11.18 -21.46 -14.74
N SER A 139 -11.69 -21.53 -13.51
CA SER A 139 -12.94 -22.22 -13.20
C SER A 139 -14.15 -21.59 -13.92
N ALA A 140 -14.20 -20.26 -13.98
CA ALA A 140 -15.22 -19.54 -14.72
C ALA A 140 -15.12 -19.79 -16.24
N PHE A 141 -13.91 -19.74 -16.81
CA PHE A 141 -13.68 -20.05 -18.23
C PHE A 141 -14.05 -21.50 -18.58
N VAL A 142 -13.69 -22.46 -17.74
CA VAL A 142 -14.08 -23.87 -17.93
C VAL A 142 -15.59 -24.06 -17.85
N SER A 143 -16.27 -23.39 -16.92
CA SER A 143 -17.74 -23.42 -16.84
C SER A 143 -18.38 -22.84 -18.10
N LEU A 144 -17.87 -21.71 -18.60
CA LEU A 144 -18.35 -21.10 -19.85
C LEU A 144 -18.13 -22.02 -21.06
N ALA A 145 -16.94 -22.61 -21.19
CA ALA A 145 -16.63 -23.53 -22.27
C ALA A 145 -17.52 -24.79 -22.24
N ASN A 146 -17.81 -25.30 -21.04
CA ASN A 146 -18.73 -26.44 -20.87
C ASN A 146 -20.18 -26.07 -21.19
N SER A 147 -20.65 -24.90 -20.76
CA SER A 147 -21.98 -24.39 -21.13
C SER A 147 -22.12 -24.20 -22.65
N GLN A 148 -21.07 -23.71 -23.32
CA GLN A 148 -21.07 -23.52 -24.76
C GLN A 148 -21.14 -24.85 -25.52
N ARG A 149 -20.36 -25.86 -25.10
CA ARG A 149 -20.46 -27.22 -25.66
C ARG A 149 -21.84 -27.84 -25.44
N GLN A 150 -22.46 -27.57 -24.31
CA GLN A 150 -23.81 -28.06 -24.01
C GLN A 150 -24.84 -27.42 -24.93
N SER A 151 -24.76 -26.11 -25.17
CA SER A 151 -25.60 -25.40 -26.15
C SER A 151 -25.42 -25.94 -27.57
N ASP A 152 -24.19 -26.20 -28.02
CA ASP A 152 -23.92 -26.76 -29.35
C ASP A 152 -24.49 -28.18 -29.49
N THR A 153 -24.41 -28.99 -28.43
CA THR A 153 -24.98 -30.34 -28.41
C THR A 153 -26.52 -30.29 -28.47
N THR A 154 -27.14 -29.35 -27.75
CA THR A 154 -28.59 -29.14 -27.81
C THR A 154 -29.05 -28.67 -29.18
N ILE A 155 -28.33 -27.74 -29.82
CA ILE A 155 -28.63 -27.26 -31.17
C ILE A 155 -28.51 -28.41 -32.19
N ASN A 156 -27.44 -29.21 -32.13
CA ASN A 156 -27.27 -30.38 -33.01
C ASN A 156 -28.32 -31.46 -32.77
N THR A 157 -28.80 -31.61 -31.53
CA THR A 157 -29.89 -32.54 -31.20
C THR A 157 -31.22 -32.05 -31.78
N ILE A 158 -31.51 -30.74 -31.68
CA ILE A 158 -32.72 -30.15 -32.27
C ILE A 158 -32.68 -30.23 -33.80
N LEU A 159 -31.55 -29.88 -34.42
CA LEU A 159 -31.38 -29.96 -35.87
C LEU A 159 -31.48 -31.41 -36.39
N SER A 160 -30.94 -32.38 -35.66
CA SER A 160 -31.10 -33.80 -36.04
C SER A 160 -32.54 -34.28 -35.87
N HIS A 161 -33.27 -33.81 -34.86
CA HIS A 161 -34.70 -34.10 -34.70
C HIS A 161 -35.56 -33.47 -35.80
N CYS A 162 -35.21 -32.27 -36.28
CA CYS A 162 -35.88 -31.62 -37.40
C CYS A 162 -35.59 -32.28 -38.75
N ASN A 163 -34.40 -32.85 -38.96
CA ASN A 163 -34.06 -33.60 -40.19
C ASN A 163 -34.80 -34.94 -40.32
N TRP A 164 -35.41 -35.46 -39.25
CA TRP A 164 -36.27 -36.66 -39.29
C TRP A 164 -37.73 -36.36 -39.69
N LEU A 165 -38.10 -35.08 -39.86
CA LEU A 165 -39.47 -34.64 -40.16
C LEU A 165 -39.68 -34.14 -41.61
N LEU A 166 -38.71 -34.38 -42.50
CA LEU A 166 -38.82 -34.21 -43.97
C LEU A 166 -38.69 -35.56 -44.67
#